data_AF-A0A165C5M1-F1
#
_entry.id   AF-A0A165C5M1-F1
#
_cell.length_a   1.000
_cell.length_b   1.000
_cell.length_c   1.000
_cell.angle_alpha   90.00
_cell.angle_beta   90.00
_cell.angle_gamma   90.00
#
_symmetry.space_group_name_H-M   'P 1'
#
loop_
_entity.id
_entity.type
_entity.pdbx_description
1 polymer ?
#
loop_
_entity_poly.entity_id
_entity_poly.type
_entity_poly.pdbx_seq_one_letter_code
_entity_poly.pdbx_strand_id
1 'polypeptide(L)' 'MDIQYLGSGKASKVAVYYITDYITKPSLKIHAGLSVLVYALGKNRQKFVQNLNTLDDVQSKSLLMKIVNSKLSRLE' A
#
# COMPACT_ATOMS: atom_id res chain seq x y z
N MET A 1 5.47 15.41 -3.72
CA MET A 1 5.71 15.12 -5.14
C MET A 1 5.26 16.35 -5.89
N ASP A 2 6.21 17.11 -6.44
CA ASP A 2 5.93 18.32 -7.20
C ASP A 2 5.52 17.91 -8.62
N ILE A 3 4.21 17.95 -8.89
CA ILE A 3 3.64 17.61 -10.19
C ILE A 3 3.81 18.85 -11.08
N GLN A 4 4.97 19.00 -11.70
CA GLN A 4 5.37 20.30 -12.25
C GLN A 4 4.68 20.71 -13.56
N TYR A 5 4.04 19.82 -14.33
CA TYR A 5 3.18 20.25 -15.44
C TYR A 5 2.35 19.09 -16.03
N LEU A 6 1.01 19.16 -15.95
CA LEU A 6 0.10 18.23 -16.66
C LEU A 6 -0.47 18.82 -17.97
N GLY A 7 0.14 19.90 -18.49
CA GLY A 7 -0.28 20.61 -19.70
C GLY A 7 -1.31 21.70 -19.42
N SER A 8 -1.45 22.69 -20.31
CA SER A 8 -2.46 23.75 -20.19
C SER A 8 -3.72 23.39 -20.99
N GLY A 9 -4.89 23.52 -20.35
CA GLY A 9 -6.18 23.21 -20.98
C GLY A 9 -7.23 22.71 -19.99
N LYS A 10 -8.50 22.77 -20.38
CA LYS A 10 -9.64 22.38 -19.54
C LYS A 10 -9.55 20.91 -19.11
N ALA A 11 -9.08 20.02 -19.99
CA ALA A 11 -8.89 18.59 -19.69
C ALA A 11 -7.80 18.35 -18.64
N SER A 12 -6.66 19.05 -18.73
CA SER A 12 -5.59 18.96 -17.74
C SER A 12 -6.06 19.44 -16.36
N LYS A 13 -6.81 20.56 -16.31
CA LYS A 13 -7.34 21.09 -15.05
C LYS A 13 -8.29 20.09 -14.36
N VAL A 14 -9.13 19.41 -15.14
CA VAL A 14 -10.03 18.36 -14.62
C VAL A 14 -9.24 17.14 -14.15
N ALA A 15 -8.21 16.71 -14.88
CA ALA A 15 -7.37 15.60 -14.48
C ALA A 15 -6.61 15.88 -13.17
N VAL A 16 -6.00 17.06 -13.04
CA VAL A 16 -5.34 17.51 -11.80
C VAL A 16 -6.34 17.55 -10.65
N TYR A 17 -7.50 18.18 -10.84
CA TYR A 17 -8.55 18.25 -9.82
C TYR A 17 -8.99 16.85 -9.36
N TYR A 18 -9.19 15.92 -10.30
CA TYR A 18 -9.59 14.55 -9.97
C TYR A 18 -8.50 13.80 -9.19
N ILE A 19 -7.24 13.90 -9.63
CA ILE A 19 -6.11 13.28 -8.94
C ILE A 19 -5.98 13.85 -7.53
N THR A 20 -6.03 15.18 -7.38
CA THR A 20 -5.86 15.81 -6.07
C THR A 20 -7.03 15.51 -5.13
N ASP A 21 -8.28 15.67 -5.60
CA ASP A 21 -9.46 15.59 -4.73
C ASP A 21 -9.89 14.15 -4.41
N TYR A 22 -9.63 13.20 -5.31
CA TYR A 22 -10.05 11.81 -5.16
C TYR A 22 -8.89 10.83 -4.95
N ILE A 23 -7.77 10.99 -5.66
CA ILE A 23 -6.67 10.02 -5.55
C ILE A 23 -5.75 10.37 -4.40
N THR A 24 -5.33 11.62 -4.23
CA THR A 24 -4.39 11.98 -3.14
C THR A 24 -5.06 12.24 -1.80
N LYS A 25 -6.38 12.05 -1.70
CA LYS A 25 -7.15 12.30 -0.48
C LYS A 25 -6.61 11.40 0.66
N PRO A 26 -6.14 11.96 1.78
CA PRO A 26 -5.52 11.19 2.87
C PRO A 26 -6.45 10.13 3.48
N SER A 27 -7.76 10.33 3.37
CA SER A 27 -8.80 9.46 3.92
C SER A 27 -9.17 8.26 3.04
N LEU A 28 -8.51 8.07 1.89
CA LEU A 28 -8.79 6.91 1.04
C LEU A 28 -8.33 5.62 1.74
N LYS A 29 -9.29 4.72 2.00
CA LYS A 29 -9.04 3.39 2.61
C LYS A 29 -7.99 2.58 1.86
N ILE A 30 -7.81 2.85 0.57
CA ILE A 30 -6.79 2.24 -0.29
C ILE A 30 -5.37 2.62 0.16
N HIS A 31 -5.08 3.88 0.50
CA HIS A 31 -3.75 4.30 0.94
C HIS A 31 -3.35 3.63 2.25
N ALA A 32 -4.28 3.63 3.21
CA ALA A 32 -4.09 2.92 4.48
C ALA A 32 -3.89 1.42 4.25
N GLY A 33 -4.63 0.81 3.30
CA GLY A 33 -4.47 -0.58 2.95
C GLY A 33 -3.14 -0.92 2.29
N LEU A 34 -2.71 -0.10 1.34
CA LEU A 34 -1.45 -0.30 0.63
C LEU A 34 -0.26 -0.18 1.58
N SER A 35 -0.25 0.83 2.46
CA SER A 35 0.79 1.00 3.48
C SER A 35 0.89 -0.21 4.41
N VAL A 36 -0.25 -0.80 4.79
CA VAL A 36 -0.30 -2.02 5.62
C VAL A 36 0.28 -3.23 4.86
N LEU A 37 -0.07 -3.39 3.58
CA LEU A 37 0.50 -4.47 2.75
C LEU A 37 2.01 -4.34 2.62
N VAL A 38 2.51 -3.14 2.31
CA VAL A 38 3.95 -2.86 2.19
C VAL A 38 4.67 -3.16 3.51
N TYR A 39 4.09 -2.76 4.65
CA TYR A 39 4.63 -3.06 5.97
C TYR A 39 4.67 -4.57 6.26
N ALA A 40 3.57 -5.29 5.99
CA ALA A 40 3.48 -6.73 6.21
C ALA A 40 4.48 -7.50 5.33
N LEU A 41 4.63 -7.10 4.06
CA LEU A 41 5.62 -7.64 3.12
C LEU A 41 7.05 -7.43 3.63
N GLY A 42 7.42 -6.21 4.02
CA GLY A 42 8.74 -5.91 4.56
C GLY A 42 9.07 -6.72 5.81
N LYS A 43 8.10 -6.82 6.74
CA LYS A 43 8.25 -7.62 7.96
C LYS A 43 8.23 -9.13 7.72
N ASN A 44 7.58 -9.62 6.68
CA ASN A 44 7.63 -11.03 6.31
C ASN A 44 8.97 -11.35 5.67
N ARG A 45 9.45 -10.50 4.74
CA ARG A 45 10.77 -10.61 4.13
C ARG A 45 11.87 -10.64 5.19
N GLN A 46 11.86 -9.72 6.15
CA GLN A 46 12.83 -9.68 7.23
C GLN A 46 12.85 -10.97 8.08
N LYS A 47 11.69 -11.61 8.29
CA LYS A 47 11.57 -12.86 9.05
C LYS A 47 12.20 -14.06 8.32
N PHE A 48 12.19 -14.05 6.99
CA PHE A 48 12.66 -15.17 6.18
C PHE A 48 13.99 -14.93 5.45
N VAL A 49 14.62 -13.74 5.61
CA VAL A 49 15.93 -13.40 5.01
C VAL A 49 17.03 -14.43 5.27
N GLN A 50 17.02 -15.09 6.44
CA GLN A 50 18.02 -16.10 6.82
C GLN A 50 17.54 -17.55 6.61
N ASN A 51 16.30 -17.76 6.18
CA ASN A 51 15.64 -19.07 6.13
C ASN A 51 15.33 -19.46 4.68
N LEU A 52 16.37 -19.66 3.87
CA LEU A 52 16.27 -20.07 2.46
C LEU A 52 15.59 -21.43 2.26
N ASN A 53 15.53 -22.27 3.30
CA ASN A 53 14.90 -23.61 3.25
C ASN A 53 13.43 -23.62 3.70
N THR A 54 12.82 -22.46 3.95
CA THR A 54 11.41 -22.42 4.35
C THR A 54 10.50 -22.64 3.15
N LEU A 55 9.61 -23.63 3.26
CA LEU A 55 8.61 -23.98 2.25
C LEU A 55 7.77 -22.73 1.90
N ASP A 56 7.58 -22.48 0.60
CA ASP A 56 6.87 -21.29 0.09
C ASP A 56 5.46 -21.12 0.71
N ASP A 57 4.76 -22.23 0.97
CA ASP A 57 3.46 -22.26 1.65
C ASP A 57 3.50 -21.62 3.05
N VAL A 58 4.57 -21.85 3.81
CA VAL A 58 4.73 -21.29 5.17
C VAL A 58 4.99 -19.79 5.11
N GLN A 59 5.75 -19.32 4.12
CA GLN A 59 5.99 -17.89 3.92
C GLN A 59 4.71 -17.17 3.51
N SER A 60 3.93 -17.78 2.62
CA SER A 60 2.65 -17.26 2.13
C SER A 60 1.59 -17.19 3.24
N LYS A 61 1.42 -18.25 4.04
CA LYS A 61 0.53 -18.24 5.21
C LYS A 61 0.94 -17.22 6.26
N SER A 62 2.24 -17.10 6.53
CA SER A 62 2.79 -16.10 7.45
C SER A 62 2.51 -14.67 6.96
N LEU A 63 2.59 -14.41 5.66
CA LEU A 63 2.27 -13.12 5.08
C LEU A 63 0.78 -12.79 5.23
N LEU A 64 -0.11 -13.73 4.88
CA LEU A 64 -1.56 -13.55 4.97
C LEU A 64 -2.01 -13.22 6.39
N MET A 65 -1.54 -13.99 7.38
CA MET A 65 -1.85 -13.72 8.79
C MET A 65 -1.37 -12.34 9.24
N LYS A 66 -0.20 -11.90 8.77
CA LYS A 66 0.36 -10.60 9.12
C LYS A 66 -0.45 -9.45 8.51
N ILE A 67 -0.92 -9.61 7.27
CA ILE A 67 -1.83 -8.65 6.61
C ILE A 67 -3.15 -8.55 7.38
N VAL A 68 -3.75 -9.69 7.76
CA VAL A 68 -5.01 -9.72 8.52
C VAL A 68 -4.84 -9.04 9.87
N ASN A 69 -3.82 -9.40 10.64
CA ASN A 69 -3.61 -8.83 11.98
C ASN A 69 -3.31 -7.33 11.95
N SER A 70 -2.55 -6.87 10.96
CA SER A 70 -2.24 -5.44 10.79
C SER A 70 -3.44 -4.63 10.28
N LYS A 71 -4.38 -5.25 9.58
CA LYS A 71 -5.67 -4.64 9.24
C LYS A 71 -6.62 -4.59 10.44
N LEU A 72 -6.75 -5.70 11.17
CA LEU A 72 -7.67 -5.83 12.31
C LEU A 72 -7.31 -4.85 13.44
N SER A 73 -6.03 -4.76 13.79
CA SER A 73 -5.52 -3.83 14.81
C SER A 73 -5.74 -2.33 14.50
N ARG A 74 -6.10 -1.97 13.26
CA ARG A 74 -6.42 -0.58 12.87
C ARG A 74 -7.93 -0.33 12.74
N LEU A 75 -8.75 -1.37 12.91
CA LEU A 75 -10.21 -1.29 12.90
C LEU A 75 -10.80 -1.27 14.32
N GLU A 76 -10.04 -1.75 15.31
CA GLU A 76 -10.27 -1.57 16.75
C GLU A 76 -9.80 -0.18 17.22
#